data_AF-A0A7W7PK73-F1
#
_entry.id   AF-A0A7W7PK73-F1
#
_cell.length_a   1.000
_cell.length_b   1.000
_cell.length_c   1.000
_cell.angle_alpha   90.00
_cell.angle_beta   90.00
_cell.angle_gamma   90.00
#
_symmetry.space_group_name_H-M   'P 1'
#
loop_
_entity.id
_entity.type
_entity.pdbx_description
1 polymer ?
#
loop_
_entity_poly.entity_id
_entity_poly.type
_entity_poly.pdbx_seq_one_letter_code
_entity_poly.pdbx_strand_id
1 'polypeptide(L)'
;MTGSQAAAYLGGERAQVSHLESGRYGISAERVRRLAAFYSAANKHLVDALAQMADERGKGWWEAYRGVLSPGFLDIAELEHHATFLRSIRMLHVPGIFQTPDYARELITSAVSGLPDEEVAARVEYRVQRREIFDRPAPPRFDAYIHEAALRMRYCSSDVMRSQLALLQEVSRWPSVQVHIVPFDAYVTGSLHSVLHLGGPIPQLDTVQLDSAFDGGFLDAEAQLAR
;
A
#
# COMPACT_ATOMS: atom_id res chain seq x y z
N MET A 1 8.33 -26.43 -16.17
CA MET A 1 7.56 -27.25 -15.21
C MET A 1 6.14 -26.74 -15.18
N THR A 2 5.12 -27.60 -15.12
CA THR A 2 3.70 -27.19 -15.20
C THR A 2 3.00 -27.23 -13.83
N GLY A 3 1.91 -26.46 -13.66
CA GLY A 3 1.12 -26.46 -12.41
C GLY A 3 0.56 -27.84 -12.02
N SER A 4 0.31 -28.73 -12.99
CA SER A 4 -0.08 -30.12 -12.72
C SER A 4 1.07 -30.95 -12.11
N GLN A 5 2.30 -30.72 -12.54
CA GLN A 5 3.48 -31.38 -11.98
C GLN A 5 3.78 -30.87 -10.56
N ALA A 6 3.59 -29.57 -10.31
CA ALA A 6 3.71 -28.98 -8.98
C ALA A 6 2.66 -29.53 -8.01
N ALA A 7 1.41 -29.69 -8.46
CA ALA A 7 0.33 -30.26 -7.68
C ALA A 7 0.64 -31.70 -7.25
N ALA A 8 1.07 -32.53 -8.21
CA ALA A 8 1.50 -33.90 -7.93
C ALA A 8 2.66 -33.96 -6.92
N TYR A 9 3.65 -33.07 -7.05
CA TYR A 9 4.79 -32.99 -6.13
C TYR A 9 4.40 -32.55 -4.70
N LEU A 10 3.39 -31.70 -4.58
CA LEU A 10 2.86 -31.23 -3.28
C LEU A 10 1.84 -32.18 -2.65
N GLY A 11 1.43 -33.25 -3.34
CA GLY A 11 0.36 -34.15 -2.91
C GLY A 11 -1.01 -33.50 -2.94
N GLY A 12 -1.26 -32.55 -3.85
CA GLY A 12 -2.50 -31.80 -3.97
C GLY A 12 -3.05 -31.74 -5.39
N GLU A 13 -4.12 -30.96 -5.58
CA GLU A 13 -4.77 -30.81 -6.88
C GLU A 13 -4.26 -29.58 -7.65
N ARG A 14 -4.34 -29.62 -8.99
CA ARG A 14 -3.96 -28.49 -9.86
C ARG A 14 -4.73 -27.22 -9.51
N ALA A 15 -6.00 -27.34 -9.15
CA ALA A 15 -6.83 -26.23 -8.70
C ALA A 15 -6.23 -25.56 -7.46
N GLN A 16 -5.72 -26.35 -6.50
CA GLN A 16 -5.06 -25.84 -5.30
C GLN A 16 -3.79 -25.05 -5.63
N VAL A 17 -2.98 -25.53 -6.57
CA VAL A 17 -1.77 -24.80 -7.02
C VAL A 17 -2.14 -23.49 -7.71
N SER A 18 -3.12 -23.50 -8.61
CA SER A 18 -3.62 -22.28 -9.27
C SER A 18 -4.14 -21.25 -8.26
N HIS A 19 -4.84 -21.74 -7.24
CA HIS A 19 -5.34 -20.95 -6.13
C HIS A 19 -4.25 -20.36 -5.22
N LEU A 20 -3.12 -21.06 -5.06
CA LEU A 20 -1.93 -20.55 -4.40
C LEU A 20 -1.23 -19.50 -5.27
N GLU A 21 -1.03 -19.78 -6.56
CA GLU A 21 -0.35 -18.89 -7.50
C GLU A 21 -1.13 -17.58 -7.75
N SER A 22 -2.45 -17.63 -7.67
CA SER A 22 -3.33 -16.44 -7.74
C SER A 22 -3.51 -15.71 -6.40
N GLY A 23 -2.82 -16.14 -5.34
CA GLY A 23 -2.87 -15.49 -4.01
C GLY A 23 -4.18 -15.70 -3.23
N ARG A 24 -5.15 -16.47 -3.77
CA ARG A 24 -6.44 -16.73 -3.11
C ARG A 24 -6.28 -17.50 -1.80
N TYR A 25 -5.30 -18.39 -1.72
CA TYR A 25 -5.01 -19.16 -0.52
C TYR A 25 -3.61 -18.87 0.02
N GLY A 26 -3.50 -18.89 1.34
CA GLY A 26 -2.22 -18.87 2.02
C GLY A 26 -1.39 -20.10 1.72
N ILE A 27 -0.08 -19.90 1.74
CA ILE A 27 0.93 -20.95 1.64
C ILE A 27 1.71 -20.96 2.96
N SER A 28 2.13 -22.13 3.43
CA SER A 28 3.03 -22.22 4.59
C SER A 28 4.48 -22.05 4.16
N ALA A 29 5.34 -21.60 5.08
CA ALA A 29 6.78 -21.50 4.84
C ALA A 29 7.40 -22.82 4.34
N GLU A 30 6.97 -23.96 4.90
CA GLU A 30 7.40 -25.29 4.45
C GLU A 30 7.04 -25.52 2.97
N ARG A 31 5.81 -25.20 2.58
CA ARG A 31 5.33 -25.40 1.21
C ARG A 31 6.00 -24.44 0.23
N VAL A 32 6.34 -23.22 0.63
CA VAL A 32 7.19 -22.29 -0.15
C VAL A 32 8.54 -22.95 -0.45
N ARG A 33 9.24 -23.46 0.57
CA ARG A 33 10.55 -24.10 0.40
C ARG A 33 10.48 -25.34 -0.48
N ARG A 34 9.43 -26.16 -0.33
CA ARG A 34 9.20 -27.34 -1.19
C ARG A 34 8.98 -26.96 -2.65
N LEU A 35 8.15 -25.96 -2.94
CA LEU A 35 7.94 -25.47 -4.30
C LEU A 35 9.21 -24.89 -4.89
N ALA A 36 9.98 -24.11 -4.13
CA ALA A 36 11.25 -23.57 -4.57
C ALA A 36 12.25 -24.67 -4.94
N ALA A 37 12.37 -25.71 -4.12
CA ALA A 37 13.21 -26.87 -4.42
C ALA A 37 12.74 -27.60 -5.68
N PHE A 38 11.43 -27.79 -5.84
CA PHE A 38 10.83 -28.38 -7.04
C PHE A 38 11.18 -27.57 -8.29
N TYR A 39 10.98 -26.26 -8.26
CA TYR A 39 11.31 -25.35 -9.35
C TYR A 39 12.82 -25.13 -9.55
N SER A 40 13.68 -25.81 -8.78
CA SER A 40 15.14 -25.65 -8.84
C SER A 40 15.58 -24.19 -8.64
N ALA A 41 14.88 -23.45 -7.79
CA ALA A 41 15.19 -22.06 -7.49
C ALA A 41 16.58 -21.94 -6.84
N ALA A 42 17.50 -21.26 -7.51
CA ALA A 42 18.89 -21.15 -7.07
C ALA A 42 19.10 -20.13 -5.93
N ASN A 43 18.23 -19.11 -5.84
CA ASN A 43 18.37 -18.03 -4.86
C ASN A 43 17.77 -18.41 -3.50
N LYS A 44 18.57 -19.02 -2.63
CA LYS A 44 18.15 -19.44 -1.29
C LYS A 44 17.67 -18.27 -0.41
N HIS A 45 18.31 -17.11 -0.51
CA HIS A 45 17.92 -15.92 0.25
C HIS A 45 16.50 -15.45 -0.09
N LEU A 46 16.14 -15.46 -1.38
CA LEU A 46 14.79 -15.15 -1.83
C LEU A 46 13.77 -16.18 -1.32
N VAL A 47 14.12 -17.46 -1.36
CA VAL A 47 13.25 -18.53 -0.87
C VAL A 47 13.00 -18.39 0.63
N ASP A 48 14.04 -18.11 1.42
CA ASP A 48 13.91 -17.92 2.86
C ASP A 48 13.10 -16.66 3.21
N ALA A 49 13.31 -15.56 2.49
CA ALA A 49 12.52 -14.34 2.67
C ALA A 49 11.03 -14.57 2.35
N LEU A 50 10.70 -15.23 1.24
CA LEU A 50 9.32 -15.59 0.89
C LEU A 50 8.70 -16.54 1.92
N ALA A 51 9.47 -17.50 2.43
CA ALA A 51 9.01 -18.42 3.46
C ALA A 51 8.71 -17.68 4.77
N GLN A 52 9.52 -16.70 5.15
CA GLN A 52 9.26 -15.87 6.32
C GLN A 52 7.97 -15.04 6.17
N MET A 53 7.76 -14.39 5.01
CA MET A 53 6.53 -13.65 4.74
C MET A 53 5.27 -14.54 4.86
N ALA A 54 5.38 -15.80 4.40
CA ALA A 54 4.30 -16.76 4.50
C ALA A 54 3.89 -17.08 5.96
N ASP A 55 4.83 -17.04 6.91
CA ASP A 55 4.57 -17.28 8.34
C ASP A 55 3.99 -16.05 9.07
N GLU A 56 4.17 -14.86 8.51
CA GLU A 56 3.68 -13.58 9.08
C GLU A 56 2.23 -13.28 8.67
N ARG A 57 1.70 -13.98 7.65
CA ARG A 57 0.34 -13.79 7.14
C ARG A 57 -0.72 -13.83 8.24
N GLY A 58 -1.61 -12.84 8.23
CA GLY A 58 -2.75 -12.75 9.15
C GLY A 58 -2.39 -12.26 10.56
N LYS A 59 -1.19 -11.70 10.75
CA LYS A 59 -0.72 -11.19 12.04
C LYS A 59 -0.52 -9.67 11.95
N GLY A 60 -1.63 -8.92 11.91
CA GLY A 60 -1.60 -7.47 11.90
C GLY A 60 -2.91 -6.84 12.32
N TRP A 61 -2.87 -5.59 12.78
CA TRP A 61 -4.07 -4.83 13.16
C TRP A 61 -5.03 -4.65 11.97
N TRP A 62 -4.50 -4.64 10.73
CA TRP A 62 -5.30 -4.51 9.50
C TRP A 62 -6.28 -5.67 9.31
N GLU A 63 -6.03 -6.83 9.93
CA GLU A 63 -6.96 -7.96 9.88
C GLU A 63 -8.32 -7.62 10.50
N ALA A 64 -8.40 -6.64 11.41
CA ALA A 64 -9.66 -6.14 11.94
C ALA A 64 -10.56 -5.50 10.85
N TYR A 65 -9.97 -5.06 9.73
CA TYR A 65 -10.69 -4.48 8.59
C TYR A 65 -11.06 -5.51 7.51
N ARG A 66 -10.74 -6.81 7.71
CA ARG A 66 -11.07 -7.85 6.75
C ARG A 66 -12.59 -7.99 6.62
N GLY A 67 -13.10 -7.87 5.38
CA GLY A 67 -14.53 -7.89 5.11
C GLY A 67 -15.24 -6.54 5.33
N VAL A 68 -14.54 -5.56 5.90
CA VAL A 68 -14.99 -4.15 5.99
C VAL A 68 -14.40 -3.34 4.85
N LEU A 69 -13.11 -3.50 4.58
CA LEU A 69 -12.40 -2.84 3.49
C LEU A 69 -12.00 -3.84 2.39
N SER A 70 -11.74 -3.32 1.18
CA SER A 70 -11.24 -4.16 0.10
C SER A 70 -9.83 -4.69 0.41
N PRO A 71 -9.44 -5.88 -0.11
CA PRO A 71 -8.17 -6.52 0.23
C PRO A 71 -6.94 -5.63 0.03
N GLY A 72 -6.94 -4.75 -0.98
CA GLY A 72 -5.81 -3.85 -1.25
C GLY A 72 -5.51 -2.86 -0.12
N PHE A 73 -6.49 -2.50 0.72
CA PHE A 73 -6.21 -1.72 1.93
C PHE A 73 -5.37 -2.54 2.91
N LEU A 74 -5.73 -3.80 3.13
CA LEU A 74 -4.97 -4.66 4.04
C LEU A 74 -3.55 -4.88 3.51
N ASP A 75 -3.41 -5.12 2.20
CA ASP A 75 -2.11 -5.28 1.54
C ASP A 75 -1.21 -4.05 1.73
N ILE A 76 -1.75 -2.82 1.60
CA ILE A 76 -0.97 -1.59 1.83
C ILE A 76 -0.48 -1.51 3.27
N ALA A 77 -1.34 -1.78 4.25
CA ALA A 77 -0.96 -1.69 5.67
C ALA A 77 0.07 -2.76 6.05
N GLU A 78 -0.06 -3.97 5.51
CA GLU A 78 0.91 -5.05 5.69
C GLU A 78 2.25 -4.70 5.05
N LEU A 79 2.25 -4.24 3.79
CA LEU A 79 3.49 -3.84 3.12
C LEU A 79 4.20 -2.70 3.84
N GLU A 80 3.47 -1.68 4.32
CA GLU A 80 4.05 -0.61 5.14
C GLU A 80 4.58 -1.11 6.48
N HIS A 81 3.89 -2.07 7.10
CA HIS A 81 4.31 -2.66 8.36
C HIS A 81 5.65 -3.39 8.22
N HIS A 82 5.86 -4.13 7.13
CA HIS A 82 7.07 -4.92 6.91
C HIS A 82 8.15 -4.19 6.11
N ALA A 83 7.88 -2.96 5.65
CA ALA A 83 8.81 -2.18 4.85
C ALA A 83 10.10 -1.85 5.61
N THR A 84 11.25 -2.02 4.96
CA THR A 84 12.55 -1.56 5.45
C THR A 84 12.75 -0.06 5.22
N PHE A 85 12.14 0.47 4.15
CA PHE A 85 12.02 1.90 3.85
C PHE A 85 10.77 2.16 3.00
N LEU A 86 10.36 3.42 2.96
CA LEU A 86 9.21 3.92 2.20
C LEU A 86 9.66 5.14 1.40
N ARG A 87 9.33 5.20 0.12
CA ARG A 87 9.50 6.39 -0.71
C ARG A 87 8.23 6.69 -1.46
N SER A 88 7.66 7.85 -1.22
CA SER A 88 6.42 8.27 -1.88
C SER A 88 6.65 9.50 -2.73
N ILE A 89 6.06 9.52 -3.92
CA ILE A 89 5.80 10.76 -4.66
C ILE A 89 4.30 10.99 -4.74
N ARG A 90 3.85 12.18 -4.36
CA ARG A 90 2.44 12.58 -4.44
C ARG A 90 2.29 13.87 -5.21
N MET A 91 1.43 13.83 -6.22
CA MET A 91 1.23 14.97 -7.12
C MET A 91 0.13 15.91 -6.64
N LEU A 92 -1.03 15.35 -6.25
CA LEU A 92 -2.24 16.14 -6.04
C LEU A 92 -2.72 16.20 -4.60
N HIS A 93 -2.37 15.26 -3.75
CA HIS A 93 -2.80 15.23 -2.34
C HIS A 93 -1.65 14.76 -1.44
N VAL A 94 -1.73 15.10 -0.15
CA VAL A 94 -0.76 14.66 0.86
C VAL A 94 -0.73 13.11 0.96
N PRO A 95 0.43 12.46 1.22
CA PRO A 95 0.49 11.00 1.42
C PRO A 95 -0.53 10.53 2.46
N GLY A 96 -1.27 9.46 2.17
CA GLY A 96 -2.38 8.97 2.99
C GLY A 96 -2.06 8.79 4.48
N ILE A 97 -0.88 8.23 4.77
CA ILE A 97 -0.38 8.00 6.13
C ILE A 97 -0.16 9.30 6.93
N PHE A 98 0.05 10.43 6.26
CA PHE A 98 0.22 11.75 6.85
C PHE A 98 -1.02 12.64 6.74
N GLN A 99 -2.19 12.08 6.39
CA GLN A 99 -3.44 12.83 6.35
C GLN A 99 -4.06 12.96 7.75
N THR A 100 -4.64 14.11 8.04
CA THR A 100 -5.55 14.30 9.19
C THR A 100 -6.88 13.60 8.91
N PRO A 101 -7.64 13.22 9.96
CA PRO A 101 -8.94 12.56 9.77
C PRO A 101 -9.89 13.36 8.88
N ASP A 102 -9.96 14.68 9.08
CA ASP A 102 -10.87 15.54 8.32
C ASP A 102 -10.42 15.71 6.87
N TYR A 103 -9.12 15.88 6.61
CA TYR A 103 -8.61 15.93 5.24
C TYR A 103 -8.84 14.60 4.50
N ALA A 104 -8.62 13.46 5.19
CA ALA A 104 -8.87 12.14 4.63
C ALA A 104 -10.35 11.95 4.29
N ARG A 105 -11.26 12.39 5.18
CA ARG A 105 -12.72 12.34 4.96
C ARG A 105 -13.13 13.09 3.71
N GLU A 106 -12.69 14.34 3.55
CA GLU A 106 -12.98 15.19 2.39
C GLU A 106 -12.49 14.56 1.08
N LEU A 107 -11.30 13.93 1.09
CA LEU A 107 -10.80 13.21 -0.08
C LEU A 107 -11.59 11.94 -0.40
N ILE A 108 -12.06 11.21 0.61
CA ILE A 108 -12.82 9.96 0.40
C ILE A 108 -14.18 10.28 -0.22
N THR A 109 -14.90 11.23 0.36
CA THR A 109 -16.25 11.60 -0.07
C THR A 109 -16.26 12.33 -1.41
N SER A 110 -15.20 13.08 -1.74
CA SER A 110 -15.07 13.69 -3.07
C SER A 110 -14.64 12.72 -4.17
N ALA A 111 -13.92 11.65 -3.83
CA ALA A 111 -13.47 10.65 -4.80
C ALA A 111 -14.57 9.64 -5.18
N VAL A 112 -15.43 9.27 -4.23
CA VAL A 112 -16.52 8.32 -4.46
C VAL A 112 -17.81 8.87 -3.85
N SER A 113 -18.74 9.25 -4.72
CA SER A 113 -20.06 9.75 -4.30
C SER A 113 -20.93 8.61 -3.74
N GLY A 114 -21.72 8.92 -2.71
CA GLY A 114 -22.71 8.00 -2.17
C GLY A 114 -22.16 6.86 -1.29
N LEU A 115 -20.91 6.92 -0.84
CA LEU A 115 -20.41 5.98 0.17
C LEU A 115 -21.20 6.09 1.48
N PRO A 116 -21.59 4.97 2.11
CA PRO A 116 -22.16 4.98 3.46
C PRO A 116 -21.21 5.61 4.48
N ASP A 117 -21.75 6.37 5.44
CA ASP A 117 -20.96 7.05 6.47
C ASP A 117 -20.08 6.08 7.28
N GLU A 118 -20.56 4.86 7.54
CA GLU A 118 -19.80 3.80 8.20
C GLU A 118 -18.56 3.38 7.42
N GLU A 119 -18.66 3.31 6.08
CA GLU A 119 -17.55 2.96 5.21
C GLU A 119 -16.53 4.10 5.13
N VAL A 120 -17.02 5.35 5.08
CA VAL A 120 -16.16 6.53 5.16
C VAL A 120 -15.39 6.55 6.48
N ALA A 121 -16.07 6.29 7.60
CA ALA A 121 -15.45 6.23 8.93
C ALA A 121 -14.37 5.14 9.00
N ALA A 122 -14.66 3.93 8.52
CA ALA A 122 -13.69 2.83 8.50
C ALA A 122 -12.44 3.15 7.65
N ARG A 123 -12.62 3.76 6.47
CA ARG A 123 -11.51 4.19 5.60
C ARG A 123 -10.66 5.30 6.24
N VAL A 124 -11.29 6.23 6.96
CA VAL A 124 -10.58 7.30 7.69
C VAL A 124 -9.77 6.73 8.85
N GLU A 125 -10.39 5.91 9.69
CA GLU A 125 -9.74 5.27 10.84
C GLU A 125 -8.53 4.45 10.40
N TYR A 126 -8.72 3.57 9.40
CA TYR A 126 -7.65 2.79 8.80
C TYR A 126 -6.46 3.67 8.34
N ARG A 127 -6.72 4.82 7.70
CA ARG A 127 -5.66 5.71 7.23
C ARG A 127 -4.86 6.34 8.37
N VAL A 128 -5.54 6.70 9.45
CA VAL A 128 -4.89 7.28 10.64
C VAL A 128 -4.07 6.21 11.34
N GLN A 129 -4.62 5.00 11.49
CA GLN A 129 -3.96 3.89 12.19
C GLN A 129 -2.66 3.44 11.51
N ARG A 130 -2.55 3.57 10.18
CA ARG A 130 -1.28 3.30 9.45
C ARG A 130 -0.07 4.06 10.01
N ARG A 131 -0.27 5.23 10.61
CA ARG A 131 0.83 6.03 11.14
C ARG A 131 1.54 5.37 12.34
N GLU A 132 0.91 4.41 13.01
CA GLU A 132 1.49 3.65 14.13
C GLU A 132 2.81 2.95 13.76
N ILE A 133 3.12 2.77 12.46
CA ILE A 133 4.43 2.27 12.04
C ILE A 133 5.60 3.14 12.53
N PHE A 134 5.35 4.43 12.76
CA PHE A 134 6.35 5.39 13.22
C PHE A 134 6.55 5.41 14.74
N ASP A 135 5.64 4.82 15.50
CA ASP A 135 5.71 4.73 16.96
C ASP A 135 6.58 3.55 17.45
N ARG A 136 7.11 2.75 16.51
CA ARG A 136 7.92 1.56 16.81
C ARG A 136 9.33 1.93 17.27
N PRO A 137 10.04 1.02 17.97
CA PRO A 137 11.43 1.23 18.34
C PRO A 137 12.38 1.46 17.14
N ALA A 138 12.08 0.84 16.00
CA ALA A 138 12.81 0.99 14.76
C ALA A 138 11.83 1.28 13.60
N PRO A 139 11.36 2.53 13.46
CA PRO A 139 10.42 2.88 12.42
C PRO A 139 11.11 2.91 11.04
N PRO A 140 10.40 2.58 9.94
CA PRO A 140 10.99 2.65 8.61
C PRO A 140 11.35 4.10 8.26
N ARG A 141 12.42 4.27 7.48
CA ARG A 141 12.70 5.57 6.86
C ARG A 141 11.62 5.87 5.83
N PHE A 142 11.07 7.07 5.84
CA PHE A 142 10.06 7.52 4.89
C PHE A 142 10.52 8.79 4.18
N ASP A 143 10.78 8.71 2.87
CA ASP A 143 11.04 9.88 2.03
C ASP A 143 9.75 10.27 1.29
N ALA A 144 9.15 11.39 1.68
CA ALA A 144 7.91 11.93 1.13
C ALA A 144 8.19 13.08 0.16
N TYR A 145 8.14 12.80 -1.13
CA TYR A 145 8.16 13.82 -2.18
C TYR A 145 6.72 14.29 -2.46
N ILE A 146 6.44 15.53 -2.10
CA ILE A 146 5.11 16.14 -2.22
C ILE A 146 5.21 17.28 -3.21
N HIS A 147 4.54 17.16 -4.35
CA HIS A 147 4.46 18.25 -5.31
C HIS A 147 3.66 19.41 -4.72
N GLU A 148 4.08 20.66 -4.99
CA GLU A 148 3.47 21.83 -4.37
C GLU A 148 1.98 22.01 -4.70
N ALA A 149 1.53 21.42 -5.82
CA ALA A 149 0.11 21.31 -6.15
C ALA A 149 -0.69 20.66 -5.02
N ALA A 150 -0.18 19.61 -4.38
CA ALA A 150 -0.85 18.93 -3.27
C ALA A 150 -1.09 19.83 -2.05
N LEU A 151 -0.29 20.89 -1.89
CA LEU A 151 -0.42 21.86 -0.81
C LEU A 151 -1.37 23.02 -1.17
N ARG A 152 -1.69 23.18 -2.46
CA ARG A 152 -2.51 24.28 -2.99
C ARG A 152 -3.90 23.84 -3.43
N MET A 153 -4.11 22.55 -3.69
CA MET A 153 -5.40 22.02 -4.11
C MET A 153 -6.47 22.22 -3.03
N ARG A 154 -7.66 22.69 -3.44
CA ARG A 154 -8.78 23.00 -2.55
C ARG A 154 -9.75 21.83 -2.43
N TYR A 155 -9.27 20.70 -1.89
CA TYR A 155 -10.14 19.55 -1.61
C TYR A 155 -11.06 19.75 -0.40
N CYS A 156 -10.67 20.63 0.51
CA CYS A 156 -11.33 20.84 1.79
C CYS A 156 -11.35 22.33 2.13
N SER A 157 -12.00 22.68 3.24
CA SER A 157 -11.99 24.04 3.77
C SER A 157 -10.57 24.50 4.14
N SER A 158 -10.37 25.82 4.20
CA SER A 158 -9.07 26.39 4.58
C SER A 158 -8.63 25.99 5.99
N ASP A 159 -9.56 25.72 6.90
CA ASP A 159 -9.26 25.31 8.28
C ASP A 159 -8.79 23.84 8.34
N VAL A 160 -9.41 22.96 7.55
CA VAL A 160 -8.95 21.57 7.39
C VAL A 160 -7.58 21.54 6.73
N MET A 161 -7.36 22.32 5.66
CA MET A 161 -6.06 22.40 5.01
C MET A 161 -4.99 22.96 5.95
N ARG A 162 -5.29 23.98 6.76
CA ARG A 162 -4.36 24.51 7.77
C ARG A 162 -3.95 23.42 8.76
N SER A 163 -4.91 22.64 9.25
CA SER A 163 -4.65 21.53 10.17
C SER A 163 -3.79 20.44 9.51
N GLN A 164 -4.06 20.15 8.23
CA GLN A 164 -3.26 19.22 7.43
C GLN A 164 -1.80 19.68 7.25
N LEU A 165 -1.58 20.97 6.97
CA LEU A 165 -0.24 21.54 6.83
C LEU A 165 0.51 21.58 8.17
N ALA A 166 -0.19 21.84 9.28
CA ALA A 166 0.39 21.77 10.62
C ALA A 166 0.92 20.36 10.94
N LEU A 167 0.13 19.32 10.61
CA LEU A 167 0.58 17.94 10.77
C LEU A 167 1.81 17.63 9.89
N LEU A 168 1.84 18.09 8.63
CA LEU A 168 3.03 17.90 7.78
C LEU A 168 4.27 18.60 8.36
N GLN A 169 4.11 19.78 8.93
CA GLN A 169 5.18 20.48 9.60
C GLN A 169 5.68 19.70 10.82
N GLU A 170 4.80 19.07 11.59
CA GLU A 170 5.16 18.19 12.70
C GLU A 170 5.91 16.94 12.22
N VAL A 171 5.34 16.22 11.25
CA VAL A 171 5.91 15.00 10.66
C VAL A 171 7.30 15.26 10.06
N SER A 172 7.55 16.43 9.47
CA SER A 172 8.89 16.76 8.95
C SER A 172 9.98 16.88 10.02
N ARG A 173 9.61 16.85 11.31
CA ARG A 173 10.54 16.83 12.44
C ARG A 173 10.78 15.43 12.99
N TRP A 174 10.08 14.42 12.47
CA TRP A 174 10.24 13.04 12.92
C TRP A 174 11.59 12.47 12.46
N PRO A 175 12.35 11.76 13.32
CA PRO A 175 13.70 11.31 12.97
C PRO A 175 13.78 10.39 11.75
N SER A 176 12.72 9.64 11.45
CA SER A 176 12.66 8.69 10.35
C SER A 176 11.95 9.23 9.11
N VAL A 177 11.49 10.48 9.10
CA VAL A 177 10.72 11.04 7.98
C VAL A 177 11.45 12.23 7.36
N GLN A 178 11.58 12.21 6.03
CA GLN A 178 12.01 13.35 5.24
C GLN A 178 10.86 13.83 4.37
N VAL A 179 10.56 15.13 4.42
CA VAL A 179 9.54 15.75 3.57
C VAL A 179 10.23 16.67 2.57
N HIS A 180 10.04 16.37 1.29
CA HIS A 180 10.58 17.13 0.17
C HIS A 180 9.43 17.76 -0.60
N ILE A 181 9.47 19.09 -0.76
CA ILE A 181 8.50 19.78 -1.60
C ILE A 181 9.06 19.90 -3.02
N VAL A 182 8.31 19.43 -4.00
CA VAL A 182 8.65 19.56 -5.43
C VAL A 182 7.88 20.77 -6.00
N PRO A 183 8.56 21.88 -6.32
CA PRO A 183 7.92 23.07 -6.86
C PRO A 183 7.55 22.91 -8.35
N PHE A 184 6.66 23.77 -8.87
CA PHE A 184 6.19 23.80 -10.26
C PHE A 184 7.31 24.13 -11.25
N ASP A 185 8.37 24.80 -10.82
CA ASP A 185 9.54 25.14 -11.64
C ASP A 185 10.59 24.02 -11.67
N ALA A 186 10.39 22.92 -10.93
CA ALA A 186 11.26 21.76 -11.01
C ALA A 186 11.09 21.01 -12.34
N TYR A 187 12.21 20.56 -12.91
CA TYR A 187 12.19 19.63 -14.03
C TYR A 187 11.78 18.25 -13.54
N VAL A 188 10.52 17.86 -13.82
CA VAL A 188 10.03 16.52 -13.50
C VAL A 188 10.16 15.63 -14.75
N THR A 189 11.06 14.66 -14.69
CA THR A 189 11.19 13.61 -15.71
C THR A 189 10.55 12.32 -15.19
N GLY A 190 9.47 11.84 -15.82
CA GLY A 190 8.81 10.60 -15.39
C GLY A 190 7.29 10.73 -15.33
N SER A 191 6.63 9.67 -14.87
CA SER A 191 5.17 9.53 -14.92
C SER A 191 4.44 10.50 -13.99
N LEU A 192 3.23 10.90 -14.39
CA LEU A 192 2.33 11.76 -13.62
C LEU A 192 1.66 11.04 -12.43
N HIS A 193 2.03 9.78 -12.17
CA HIS A 193 1.36 8.93 -11.20
C HIS A 193 1.97 9.12 -9.82
N SER A 194 1.09 9.18 -8.81
CA SER A 194 1.56 9.07 -7.43
C SER A 194 1.98 7.61 -7.19
N VAL A 195 3.17 7.43 -6.61
CA VAL A 195 3.70 6.08 -6.32
C VAL A 195 4.15 5.97 -4.87
N LEU A 196 4.13 4.75 -4.36
CA LEU A 196 4.75 4.36 -3.11
C LEU A 196 5.67 3.18 -3.37
N HIS A 197 6.97 3.38 -3.21
CA HIS A 197 7.99 2.35 -3.25
C HIS A 197 8.28 1.88 -1.83
N LEU A 198 8.13 0.58 -1.60
CA LEU A 198 8.34 -0.07 -0.32
C LEU A 198 9.53 -1.03 -0.44
N GLY A 199 10.50 -0.87 0.44
CA GLY A 199 11.67 -1.74 0.52
C GLY A 199 11.33 -3.07 1.16
N GLY A 200 11.57 -4.17 0.45
CA GLY A 200 11.40 -5.51 0.99
C GLY A 200 12.54 -5.90 1.96
N PRO A 201 12.48 -7.10 2.56
CA PRO A 201 13.61 -7.65 3.32
C PRO A 201 14.83 -7.93 2.43
N ILE A 202 14.61 -8.06 1.11
CA ILE A 202 15.64 -8.10 0.06
C ILE A 202 15.17 -7.30 -1.16
N PRO A 203 16.07 -6.79 -2.02
CA PRO A 203 15.70 -5.95 -3.17
C PRO A 203 14.74 -6.61 -4.17
N GLN A 204 14.76 -7.93 -4.31
CA GLN A 204 13.86 -8.67 -5.20
C GLN A 204 12.40 -8.65 -4.71
N LEU A 205 12.17 -8.25 -3.47
CA LEU A 205 10.86 -8.13 -2.84
C LEU A 205 10.46 -6.66 -2.61
N ASP A 206 11.23 -5.72 -3.18
CA ASP A 206 10.79 -4.34 -3.28
C ASP A 206 9.48 -4.28 -4.08
N THR A 207 8.53 -3.50 -3.58
CA THR A 207 7.20 -3.38 -4.17
C THR A 207 6.92 -1.93 -4.49
N VAL A 208 6.35 -1.67 -5.67
CA VAL A 208 5.86 -0.33 -6.04
C VAL A 208 4.35 -0.40 -6.16
N GLN A 209 3.66 0.35 -5.30
CA GLN A 209 2.25 0.61 -5.42
C GLN A 209 2.04 1.85 -6.29
N LEU A 210 1.23 1.69 -7.34
CA LEU A 210 0.80 2.79 -8.19
C LEU A 210 -0.58 3.23 -7.73
N ASP A 211 -0.73 4.52 -7.45
CA ASP A 211 -2.02 5.09 -7.09
C ASP A 211 -2.80 5.38 -8.37
N SER A 212 -3.59 4.40 -8.79
CA SER A 212 -4.53 4.53 -9.90
C SER A 212 -5.94 4.26 -9.39
N ALA A 213 -6.89 5.11 -9.78
CA ALA A 213 -8.31 4.84 -9.52
C ALA A 213 -8.77 3.57 -10.25
N PHE A 214 -8.09 3.20 -11.36
CA PHE A 214 -8.43 2.05 -12.20
C PHE A 214 -7.18 1.40 -12.77
N ASP A 215 -7.12 0.07 -12.77
CA ASP A 215 -5.98 -0.68 -13.28
C ASP A 215 -5.98 -0.68 -14.82
N GLY A 216 -5.47 0.39 -15.44
CA GLY A 216 -5.29 0.52 -16.90
C GLY A 216 -6.53 0.28 -17.78
N GLY A 217 -7.71 0.17 -17.18
CA GLY A 217 -8.96 -0.22 -17.81
C GLY A 217 -9.76 0.97 -18.31
N PHE A 218 -10.69 0.70 -19.23
CA PHE A 218 -11.66 1.67 -19.66
C PHE A 218 -12.81 1.76 -18.64
N LEU A 219 -13.29 2.97 -18.40
CA LEU A 219 -14.55 3.20 -17.68
C LEU A 219 -15.63 3.37 -18.72
N ASP A 220 -16.54 2.40 -18.79
CA ASP A 220 -17.67 2.40 -19.70
C ASP A 220 -19.00 2.26 -18.99
N ALA A 221 -19.01 1.83 -17.72
CA ALA A 221 -20.23 1.72 -16.94
C ALA A 221 -20.79 3.11 -16.60
N GLU A 222 -22.09 3.31 -16.82
CA GLU A 222 -22.77 4.59 -16.59
C GLU A 222 -22.58 5.10 -15.15
N ALA A 223 -22.61 4.21 -14.16
CA ALA A 223 -22.35 4.56 -12.75
C ALA A 223 -20.92 5.06 -12.48
N GLN A 224 -19.95 4.68 -13.31
CA GLN A 224 -18.56 5.16 -13.22
C GLN A 224 -18.36 6.50 -13.94
N LEU A 225 -19.25 6.83 -14.88
CA LEU A 225 -19.18 8.03 -15.72
C LEU A 225 -20.11 9.16 -15.25
N ALA A 226 -21.19 8.82 -14.54
CA ALA A 226 -22.11 9.79 -13.96
C ALA A 226 -21.44 10.54 -12.80
N ARG A 227 -21.32 11.87 -12.94
CA ARG A 227 -20.81 12.80 -11.92
C ARG A 227 -21.95 13.57 -11.28
#